data_AF-A0A9Y2JMR2-F1
#
_entry.id   AF-A0A9Y2JMR2-F1
#
_cell.length_a   1.000
_cell.length_b   1.000
_cell.length_c   1.000
_cell.angle_alpha   90.00
_cell.angle_beta   90.00
_cell.angle_gamma   90.00
#
_symmetry.space_group_name_H-M   'P 1'
#
loop_
_entity.id
_entity.type
_entity.pdbx_description
1 polymer ?
#
loop_
_entity_poly.entity_id
_entity_poly.type
_entity_poly.pdbx_seq_one_letter_code
_entity_poly.pdbx_strand_id
1 'polypeptide(L)' 'MLYTDGLVESRTRDLTLGVEWLLAGIPELLAAADLGAAWDKLIDELTHGRHDDDIALIHVRHRGEDGA' A
#
# COMPACT_ATOMS: atom_id res chain seq x y z
N MET A 1 -3.74 -8.01 3.31
CA MET A 1 -3.94 -6.83 2.45
C MET A 1 -4.46 -7.32 1.12
N LEU A 2 -5.47 -6.64 0.58
CA LEU A 2 -6.00 -6.87 -0.76
C LEU A 2 -5.92 -5.55 -1.51
N TYR A 3 -5.55 -5.59 -2.79
CA TYR A 3 -5.40 -4.40 -3.62
C TYR A 3 -5.76 -4.71 -5.08
N THR A 4 -6.12 -3.68 -5.86
CA THR A 4 -6.24 -3.76 -7.32
C THR A 4 -4.87 -3.64 -7.99
N ASP A 5 -4.70 -4.25 -9.15
CA ASP A 5 -3.48 -4.20 -9.96
C ASP A 5 -3.00 -2.77 -10.25
N GLY A 6 -3.92 -1.81 -10.44
CA GLY A 6 -3.61 -0.38 -10.61
C GLY A 6 -2.77 0.26 -9.49
N LEU A 7 -2.63 -0.39 -8.33
CA LEU A 7 -1.71 0.05 -7.27
C LEU A 7 -0.23 -0.14 -7.66
N VAL A 8 0.09 -1.27 -8.30
CA VAL A 8 1.48 -1.69 -8.60
C VAL A 8 1.79 -1.60 -10.09
N GLU A 9 0.80 -1.81 -10.94
CA GLU A 9 0.88 -1.68 -12.38
C GLU A 9 0.53 -0.25 -12.81
N SER A 10 1.35 0.35 -13.66
CA SER A 10 0.98 1.56 -14.39
C SER A 10 1.51 1.47 -15.82
N ARG A 11 0.96 2.28 -16.73
CA ARG A 11 1.40 2.28 -18.14
C ARG A 11 2.87 2.60 -18.32
N THR A 12 3.47 3.28 -17.34
CA THR A 12 4.87 3.71 -17.36
C THR A 12 5.75 2.93 -16.39
N ARG A 13 5.20 1.99 -15.62
CA ARG A 13 5.93 1.25 -14.59
C ARG A 13 5.80 -0.25 -14.77
N ASP A 14 6.95 -0.92 -14.73
CA ASP A 14 7.04 -2.37 -14.67
C ASP A 14 6.42 -2.93 -13.37
N LEU A 15 5.61 -3.98 -13.50
CA LEU A 15 4.92 -4.64 -12.39
C LEU A 15 5.89 -5.08 -11.28
N THR A 16 7.06 -5.61 -11.65
CA THR A 16 8.07 -6.06 -10.68
C THR A 16 8.55 -4.90 -9.82
N LEU A 17 8.84 -3.77 -10.47
CA LEU A 17 9.27 -2.56 -9.78
C LEU A 17 8.19 -2.03 -8.82
N GLY A 18 6.92 -2.06 -9.26
CA GLY A 18 5.78 -1.67 -8.41
C GLY A 18 5.63 -2.55 -7.17
N VAL A 19 5.78 -3.87 -7.33
CA VAL A 19 5.75 -4.82 -6.21
C VAL A 19 6.94 -4.62 -5.27
N GLU A 20 8.14 -4.39 -5.80
CA GLU A 20 9.34 -4.10 -5.00
C GLU A 20 9.17 -2.85 -4.14
N TRP A 21 8.63 -1.77 -4.71
CA TRP A 21 8.35 -0.53 -3.97
C TRP A 21 7.30 -0.74 -2.89
N LEU A 22 6.23 -1.48 -3.19
CA LEU A 22 5.20 -1.80 -2.20
C LEU A 22 5.80 -2.58 -1.02
N LEU A 23 6.62 -3.60 -1.30
CA LEU A 23 7.30 -4.39 -0.27
C LEU A 23 8.28 -3.57 0.55
N ALA A 24 9.02 -2.64 -0.09
CA ALA A 24 9.95 -1.75 0.59
C ALA A 24 9.25 -0.76 1.55
N GLY A 25 8.00 -0.39 1.28
CA GLY A 25 7.21 0.49 2.13
C GLY A 25 6.55 -0.18 3.34
N ILE A 26 6.39 -1.52 3.33
CA ILE A 26 5.73 -2.25 4.42
C ILE A 26 6.39 -2.05 5.79
N PRO A 27 7.73 -2.06 5.95
CA PRO A 27 8.36 -1.85 7.25
C PRO A 27 7.99 -0.53 7.91
N GLU A 28 7.94 0.57 7.16
CA GLU A 28 7.55 1.90 7.67
C GLU A 28 6.07 1.89 8.06
N LEU A 29 5.23 1.28 7.23
CA LEU A 29 3.81 1.11 7.49
C LEU A 29 3.54 0.34 8.80
N LEU A 30 4.28 -0.74 9.05
CA LEU A 30 4.13 -1.54 10.27
C LEU A 30 4.59 -0.80 11.54
N ALA A 31 5.53 0.13 11.40
CA ALA A 31 6.03 0.96 12.50
C ALA A 31 5.16 2.20 12.76
N ALA A 32 4.23 2.53 11.86
CA ALA A 32 3.43 3.74 11.95
C ALA A 32 2.44 3.71 13.12
N ALA A 33 2.36 4.83 13.84
CA ALA A 33 1.36 5.05 14.89
C ALA A 33 -0.04 5.29 14.30
N ASP A 34 -0.11 6.00 13.17
CA ASP A 34 -1.32 6.18 12.37
C ASP A 34 -1.17 5.42 11.06
N LEU A 35 -1.89 4.31 10.98
CA LEU A 35 -1.83 3.44 9.83
C LEU A 35 -2.54 4.01 8.61
N GLY A 36 -3.57 4.84 8.81
CA GLY A 36 -4.30 5.48 7.71
C GLY A 36 -3.38 6.46 6.97
N ALA A 37 -2.76 7.37 7.72
CA ALA A 37 -1.81 8.33 7.15
C ALA A 37 -0.59 7.65 6.50
N ALA A 38 -0.11 6.53 7.05
CA ALA A 38 0.98 5.77 6.46
C ALA A 38 0.58 5.08 5.14
N TRP A 39 -0.65 4.57 5.06
CA TRP A 39 -1.19 4.04 3.80
C TRP A 39 -1.34 5.13 2.76
N ASP A 40 -1.89 6.29 3.11
CA ASP A 40 -2.06 7.42 2.19
C ASP A 40 -0.70 7.86 1.63
N LYS A 41 0.31 7.99 2.49
CA LYS A 41 1.68 8.32 2.07
C LYS A 41 2.26 7.27 1.12
N LEU A 42 2.15 5.98 1.48
CA LEU A 42 2.68 4.90 0.64
C LEU A 42 1.98 4.84 -0.72
N ILE A 43 0.66 5.05 -0.77
CA ILE A 43 -0.10 5.11 -2.02
C ILE A 43 0.35 6.32 -2.86
N ASP A 44 0.56 7.48 -2.25
CA ASP A 44 1.05 8.67 -2.97
C ASP A 44 2.45 8.43 -3.56
N GLU A 45 3.36 7.82 -2.81
CA GLU A 45 4.70 7.43 -3.29
C GLU A 45 4.62 6.38 -4.41
N LEU A 46 3.78 5.36 -4.23
CA LEU A 46 3.55 4.33 -5.23
C LEU A 46 2.84 4.86 -6.47
N THR A 47 2.16 5.98 -6.42
CA THR A 47 1.42 6.50 -7.59
C THR A 47 2.07 7.74 -8.17
N HIS A 48 3.01 8.36 -7.44
CA HIS A 48 3.54 9.69 -7.71
C HIS A 48 2.39 10.71 -7.92
N GLY A 49 1.29 10.54 -7.19
CA GLY A 49 0.05 11.30 -7.36
C GLY A 49 -0.66 11.12 -8.71
N ARG A 50 -0.29 10.10 -9.51
CA ARG A 50 -0.93 9.79 -10.80
C ARG A 50 -1.64 8.45 -10.76
N HIS A 51 -2.92 8.47 -11.14
CA HIS A 51 -3.76 7.28 -11.20
C HIS A 51 -4.12 7.03 -12.67
N ASP A 52 -3.38 6.15 -13.33
CA ASP A 52 -3.66 5.74 -14.71
C ASP A 52 -4.77 4.67 -14.78
N ASP A 53 -5.11 4.07 -13.63
CA ASP A 53 -6.15 3.05 -13.43
C ASP A 53 -6.79 3.19 -12.03
N ASP A 54 -7.89 2.46 -11.78
CA ASP A 54 -8.61 2.49 -10.51
C ASP A 54 -7.81 1.82 -9.38
N ILE A 55 -7.60 2.56 -8.29
CA ILE A 55 -6.85 2.09 -7.12
C ILE A 55 -7.80 1.85 -5.96
N ALA A 56 -7.83 0.61 -5.47
CA ALA A 56 -8.48 0.25 -4.22
C ALA A 56 -7.53 -0.58 -3.36
N LEU A 57 -7.46 -0.27 -2.07
CA LEU A 57 -6.68 -1.00 -1.08
C LEU A 57 -7.53 -1.30 0.16
N ILE A 58 -7.51 -2.56 0.57
CA ILE A 58 -8.15 -3.03 1.79
C ILE A 58 -7.08 -3.63 2.70
N HIS A 59 -6.86 -2.95 3.82
CA HIS A 59 -5.99 -3.42 4.87
C HIS A 59 -6.82 -3.95 6.05
N VAL A 60 -6.57 -5.21 6.43
CA VAL A 60 -7.19 -5.86 7.58
C VAL A 60 -6.08 -6.21 8.57
N ARG A 61 -6.18 -5.66 9.79
CA ARG A 61 -5.30 -6.03 10.90
C ARG A 61 -6.08 -6.88 11.88
N HIS A 62 -5.72 -8.14 12.00
CA HIS A 62 -6.20 -8.97 13.09
C HIS A 62 -5.47 -8.54 14.37
N ARG A 63 -6.11 -7.71 15.20
CA ARG A 63 -5.76 -7.69 16.61
C ARG A 63 -6.27 -9.01 17.16
N GLY A 64 -5.37 -9.86 17.67
CA GLY A 64 -5.80 -11.03 18.43
C GLY A 64 -6.78 -10.59 19.52
N GLU A 65 -7.64 -11.49 19.97
CA GLU A 65 -8.44 -11.25 21.18
C GLU A 65 -7.45 -10.78 22.26
N ASP A 66 -7.52 -9.49 22.62
CA ASP A 66 -6.80 -8.99 23.79
C ASP A 66 -7.35 -9.83 24.94
N GLY A 67 -6.54 -10.81 25.36
CA GLY A 67 -6.89 -11.71 26.44
C GLY A 67 -7.33 -10.90 27.64
N ALA A 68 -8.55 -11.16 28.09
CA ALA A 68 -9.17 -10.61 29.28
C ALA A 68 -8.29 -10.76 30.53
#